data_AF-A0A438GXP7-F1
#
_entry.id   AF-A0A438GXP7-F1
#
_cell.length_a   1.000
_cell.length_b   1.000
_cell.length_c   1.000
_cell.angle_alpha   90.00
_cell.angle_beta   90.00
_cell.angle_gamma   90.00
#
_symmetry.space_group_name_H-M   'P 1'
#
loop_
_entity.id
_entity.type
_entity.pdbx_description
1 polymer ?
#
loop_
_entity_poly.entity_id
_entity_poly.type
_entity_poly.pdbx_seq_one_letter_code
_entity_poly.pdbx_strand_id
1 'polypeptide(L)'
;MMSFWLLSLHSIRSGLFMPRVISKAQGAFVEGRQILDAVLIANEAIDLTLKNNESAILCKLDIEKAYDNVDWTFILTVMQKMGFGEKWIRWIKWCISTASFSVLVNGTPTGFFQSSKGLRQGDPLSPYLFVIAMEVFSAFLQRAVEGGYLSGCRVKGRSEEGALISHLLFADDTLVFCKLSQDHLTHLSWLLMWFEAASGLRINLDKSELIPVGRVENMDDLAWEFGCKVGSLPSTYLGMPLGASFKSTSVWDGVEDRFRKRLGMWKRQYLSKGGRTTLIRSTLSNLPIYLMSLLCLPSVVRRRLEKIQRDFLWGGGNLERKPHLALLAKWNWRFANEREALWNQVIRGKYGEERGGWSSREVREAHGLGLWKGIRMNWELVSNRLVFIVGNGRRVRFWRDKWCGDSPLCSSFPSLFALTDDKEESVADVWDSLAEGVGGDGILALVIEDVEDRVSWTETKSGKFSVKSLYLAIEAGVQLGFLQALFGMRMCSLRLVFLHGRLRGAKH
;
A
#
# COMPACT_ATOMS: atom_id res chain seq x y z
N MET A 1 33.43 -22.59 13.52
CA MET A 1 33.97 -21.63 12.53
C MET A 1 34.67 -22.35 11.37
N MET A 2 35.56 -23.32 11.63
CA MET A 2 36.23 -24.14 10.59
C MET A 2 35.26 -24.96 9.71
N SER A 3 34.16 -25.47 10.29
CA SER A 3 33.09 -26.19 9.57
C SER A 3 32.34 -25.31 8.56
N PHE A 4 32.08 -24.03 8.87
CA PHE A 4 31.33 -23.13 7.98
C PHE A 4 32.10 -22.75 6.72
N TRP A 5 33.41 -22.48 6.85
CA TRP A 5 34.28 -22.22 5.70
C TRP A 5 34.45 -23.46 4.82
N LEU A 6 34.58 -24.64 5.41
CA LEU A 6 34.59 -25.90 4.68
C LEU A 6 33.26 -26.12 3.94
N LEU A 7 32.11 -25.93 4.60
CA LEU A 7 30.78 -26.03 3.98
C LEU A 7 30.62 -25.06 2.81
N SER A 8 31.05 -23.81 2.96
CA SER A 8 31.00 -22.80 1.90
C SER A 8 31.89 -23.17 0.71
N LEU A 9 33.11 -23.64 0.96
CA LEU A 9 34.03 -24.10 -0.08
C LEU A 9 33.49 -25.35 -0.81
N HIS A 10 32.81 -26.24 -0.06
CA HIS A 10 32.21 -27.44 -0.62
C HIS A 10 30.97 -27.12 -1.44
N SER A 11 30.17 -26.14 -1.00
CA SER A 11 29.01 -25.62 -1.71
C SER A 11 29.42 -24.99 -3.05
N ILE A 12 30.47 -24.15 -3.07
CA ILE A 12 31.02 -23.56 -4.31
C ILE A 12 31.46 -24.65 -5.30
N ARG A 13 32.22 -25.65 -4.82
CA ARG A 13 32.62 -26.80 -5.65
C ARG A 13 31.43 -27.63 -6.11
N SER A 14 30.37 -27.69 -5.30
CA SER A 14 29.16 -28.42 -5.65
C SER A 14 28.39 -27.74 -6.78
N GLY A 15 28.23 -26.42 -6.71
CA GLY A 15 27.56 -25.64 -7.76
C GLY A 15 28.14 -25.90 -9.16
N LEU A 16 29.47 -26.01 -9.28
CA LEU A 16 30.17 -26.19 -10.55
C LEU A 16 29.85 -27.52 -11.28
N PHE A 17 29.50 -28.59 -10.55
CA PHE A 17 29.22 -29.90 -11.18
C PHE A 17 27.73 -30.19 -11.33
N MET A 18 26.85 -29.54 -10.55
CA MET A 18 25.41 -29.81 -10.57
C MET A 18 24.79 -29.84 -11.97
N PRO A 19 25.12 -28.90 -12.89
CA PRO A 19 24.54 -28.92 -14.25
C PRO A 19 24.82 -30.21 -15.04
N ARG A 20 25.87 -30.97 -14.69
CA ARG A 20 26.27 -32.20 -15.39
C ARG A 20 25.61 -33.46 -14.83
N VAL A 21 25.25 -33.45 -13.55
CA VAL A 21 24.74 -34.64 -12.84
C VAL A 21 23.25 -34.58 -12.55
N ILE A 22 22.66 -33.38 -12.61
CA ILE A 22 21.24 -33.15 -12.32
C ILE A 22 20.45 -33.01 -13.63
N SER A 23 19.37 -33.78 -13.73
CA SER A 23 18.37 -33.77 -14.79
C SER A 23 17.93 -32.36 -15.16
N LYS A 24 17.68 -32.11 -16.45
CA LYS A 24 17.21 -30.81 -16.95
C LYS A 24 15.84 -30.41 -16.37
N ALA A 25 15.09 -31.35 -15.80
CA ALA A 25 13.78 -31.11 -15.19
C ALA A 25 13.87 -30.39 -13.83
N GLN A 26 15.04 -30.35 -13.18
CA GLN A 26 15.24 -29.67 -11.89
C GLN A 26 15.72 -28.23 -12.08
N GLY A 27 14.89 -27.24 -11.74
CA GLY A 27 15.20 -25.82 -11.90
C GLY A 27 15.93 -25.19 -10.72
N ALA A 28 15.86 -25.77 -9.52
CA ALA A 28 16.38 -25.13 -8.31
C ALA A 28 17.86 -25.46 -8.04
N PHE A 29 18.61 -24.49 -7.52
CA PHE A 29 20.00 -24.64 -7.06
C PHE A 29 20.98 -25.21 -8.10
N VAL A 30 20.66 -25.11 -9.39
CA VAL A 30 21.56 -25.46 -10.49
C VAL A 30 21.94 -24.19 -11.25
N GLU A 31 23.25 -23.99 -11.44
CA GLU A 31 23.77 -22.82 -12.14
C GLU A 31 23.21 -22.72 -13.57
N GLY A 32 22.78 -21.51 -13.96
CA GLY A 32 22.21 -21.23 -15.27
C GLY A 32 20.72 -21.55 -15.43
N ARG A 33 20.05 -22.12 -14.42
CA ARG A 33 18.60 -22.37 -14.44
C ARG A 33 17.85 -21.33 -13.62
N GLN A 34 16.70 -20.88 -14.11
CA GLN A 34 15.88 -19.85 -13.47
C GLN A 34 14.56 -20.41 -12.98
N ILE A 35 14.03 -19.84 -11.90
CA ILE A 35 12.71 -20.20 -11.36
C ILE A 35 11.58 -20.03 -12.39
N LEU A 36 11.74 -19.08 -13.30
CA LEU A 36 10.76 -18.75 -14.32
C LEU A 36 10.70 -19.80 -15.43
N ASP A 37 11.78 -20.55 -15.66
CA ASP A 37 11.84 -21.56 -16.72
C ASP A 37 10.79 -22.65 -16.47
N ALA A 38 10.68 -23.16 -15.24
CA ALA A 38 9.71 -24.17 -14.88
C ALA A 38 8.26 -23.67 -15.02
N VAL A 39 8.00 -22.42 -14.63
CA VAL A 39 6.66 -21.81 -14.76
C VAL A 39 6.27 -21.64 -16.22
N LEU A 40 7.21 -21.20 -17.06
CA LEU A 40 7.00 -21.04 -18.50
C LEU A 40 6.68 -22.40 -19.15
N ILE A 41 7.53 -23.40 -18.91
CA ILE A 41 7.35 -24.75 -19.45
C ILE A 41 6.00 -25.35 -19.03
N ALA A 42 5.62 -25.18 -17.76
CA ALA A 42 4.34 -25.68 -17.26
C ALA A 42 3.15 -25.01 -17.95
N ASN A 43 3.17 -23.69 -18.12
CA ASN A 43 2.10 -22.96 -18.79
C ASN A 43 1.99 -23.31 -20.28
N GLU A 44 3.11 -23.45 -21.00
CA GLU A 44 3.11 -23.87 -22.40
C GLU A 44 2.58 -25.30 -22.58
N ALA A 45 2.92 -26.22 -21.67
CA ALA A 45 2.37 -27.58 -21.66
C ALA A 45 0.86 -27.60 -21.43
N ILE A 46 0.37 -26.81 -20.46
CA ILE A 46 -1.07 -26.64 -20.21
C ILE A 46 -1.77 -26.04 -21.43
N ASP A 47 -1.27 -24.94 -21.97
CA ASP A 47 -1.86 -24.23 -23.11
C ASP A 47 -1.93 -25.11 -24.36
N LEU A 48 -0.88 -25.88 -24.65
CA LEU A 48 -0.88 -26.80 -25.78
C LEU A 48 -1.92 -27.92 -25.61
N THR A 49 -2.01 -28.51 -24.42
CA THR A 49 -3.01 -29.55 -24.11
C THR A 49 -4.43 -29.03 -24.36
N LEU A 50 -4.70 -27.81 -23.88
CA LEU A 50 -6.00 -27.15 -24.07
C LEU A 50 -6.28 -26.82 -25.54
N LYS A 51 -5.28 -26.32 -26.29
CA LYS A 51 -5.41 -25.99 -27.72
C LYS A 51 -5.69 -27.22 -28.58
N ASN A 52 -5.13 -28.37 -28.22
CA ASN A 52 -5.34 -29.62 -28.93
C ASN A 52 -6.68 -30.31 -28.56
N ASN A 53 -7.46 -29.73 -27.65
CA ASN A 53 -8.63 -30.37 -27.02
C ASN A 53 -8.28 -31.75 -26.40
N GLU A 54 -7.05 -31.90 -25.94
CA GLU A 54 -6.61 -33.08 -25.21
C GLU A 54 -6.96 -32.95 -23.73
N SER A 55 -6.88 -34.07 -23.01
CA SER A 55 -7.16 -34.12 -21.57
C SER A 55 -6.00 -34.78 -20.85
N ALA A 56 -5.55 -34.11 -19.79
CA ALA A 56 -4.40 -34.52 -18.98
C ALA A 56 -4.65 -34.20 -17.51
N ILE A 57 -3.83 -34.79 -16.65
CA ILE A 57 -3.81 -34.54 -15.22
C ILE A 57 -2.46 -33.94 -14.88
N LEU A 58 -2.49 -32.79 -14.22
CA LEU A 58 -1.31 -32.16 -13.63
C LEU A 58 -1.31 -32.46 -12.13
N CYS A 59 -0.35 -33.27 -11.70
CA CYS A 59 -0.16 -33.61 -10.29
C CYS A 59 0.78 -32.58 -9.66
N LYS A 60 0.27 -31.78 -8.74
CA LYS A 60 1.07 -30.88 -7.91
C LYS A 60 1.34 -31.57 -6.58
N LEU A 61 2.59 -31.95 -6.35
CA LEU A 61 3.00 -32.73 -5.17
C LEU A 61 3.69 -31.82 -4.15
N ASP A 62 3.37 -32.03 -2.87
CA ASP A 62 3.99 -31.37 -1.71
C ASP A 62 4.79 -32.42 -0.91
N ILE A 63 6.03 -32.11 -0.53
CA ILE A 63 6.87 -33.04 0.25
C ILE A 63 6.79 -32.65 1.73
N GLU A 64 6.45 -33.60 2.59
CA GLU A 64 6.33 -33.35 4.03
C GLU A 64 7.70 -33.06 4.65
N LYS A 65 7.89 -31.81 5.12
CA LYS A 65 9.09 -31.35 5.83
C LYS A 65 10.36 -31.78 5.08
N ALA A 66 10.44 -31.38 3.81
CA ALA A 66 11.41 -31.86 2.83
C ALA A 66 12.86 -31.93 3.34
N TYR A 67 13.34 -30.94 4.09
CA TYR A 67 14.69 -30.98 4.65
C TYR A 67 14.81 -31.92 5.87
N ASP A 68 13.83 -31.97 6.75
CA ASP A 68 13.94 -32.63 8.06
C ASP A 68 13.93 -34.16 7.95
N ASN A 69 13.37 -34.69 6.86
CA ASN A 69 13.09 -36.12 6.72
C ASN A 69 14.11 -36.91 5.88
N VAL A 70 15.04 -36.23 5.20
CA VAL A 70 15.96 -36.91 4.27
C VAL A 70 16.84 -37.94 4.96
N ASP A 71 16.83 -39.18 4.50
CA ASP A 71 17.71 -40.22 5.00
C ASP A 71 19.17 -40.00 4.57
N TRP A 72 20.09 -40.02 5.54
CA TRP A 72 21.51 -39.80 5.29
C TRP A 72 22.17 -40.95 4.54
N THR A 73 21.77 -42.19 4.84
CA THR A 73 22.33 -43.38 4.19
C THR A 73 21.98 -43.38 2.71
N PHE A 74 20.73 -43.00 2.38
CA PHE A 74 20.26 -42.78 1.03
C PHE A 74 21.11 -41.78 0.28
N ILE A 75 21.25 -40.53 0.77
CA ILE A 75 22.08 -39.51 0.10
C ILE A 75 23.49 -40.02 -0.13
N LEU A 76 24.15 -40.56 0.90
CA LEU A 76 25.55 -40.99 0.79
C LEU A 76 25.70 -42.13 -0.24
N THR A 77 24.72 -43.03 -0.30
CA THR A 77 24.67 -44.10 -1.32
C THR A 77 24.49 -43.54 -2.72
N VAL A 78 23.59 -42.58 -2.90
CA VAL A 78 23.36 -41.90 -4.20
C VAL A 78 24.64 -41.20 -4.65
N MET A 79 25.29 -40.45 -3.77
CA MET A 79 26.56 -39.80 -4.07
C MET A 79 27.64 -40.82 -4.47
N GLN A 80 27.72 -41.96 -3.78
CA GLN A 80 28.65 -43.02 -4.19
C GLN A 80 28.33 -43.55 -5.59
N LYS A 81 27.05 -43.78 -5.90
CA LYS A 81 26.59 -44.25 -7.22
C LYS A 81 26.79 -43.22 -8.33
N MET A 82 26.73 -41.93 -8.01
CA MET A 82 27.05 -40.83 -8.93
C MET A 82 28.58 -40.65 -9.15
N GLY A 83 29.41 -41.47 -8.50
CA GLY A 83 30.87 -41.46 -8.70
C GLY A 83 31.63 -40.42 -7.87
N PHE A 84 31.03 -39.89 -6.81
CA PHE A 84 31.74 -39.00 -5.89
C PHE A 84 32.85 -39.75 -5.14
N GLY A 85 34.03 -39.13 -5.02
CA GLY A 85 35.16 -39.73 -4.34
C GLY A 85 34.91 -39.97 -2.85
N GLU A 86 35.41 -41.08 -2.30
CA GLU A 86 35.14 -41.48 -0.90
C GLU A 86 35.52 -40.41 0.13
N LYS A 87 36.62 -39.69 -0.11
CA LYS A 87 37.08 -38.60 0.78
C LYS A 87 36.01 -37.51 0.90
N TRP A 88 35.36 -37.18 -0.20
CA TRP A 88 34.29 -36.19 -0.25
C TRP A 88 33.03 -36.66 0.47
N ILE A 89 32.61 -37.89 0.19
CA ILE A 89 31.46 -38.52 0.86
C ILE A 89 31.67 -38.56 2.37
N ARG A 90 32.89 -38.89 2.84
CA ARG A 90 33.24 -38.90 4.26
C ARG A 90 33.13 -37.52 4.90
N TRP A 91 33.56 -36.47 4.20
CA TRP A 91 33.43 -35.09 4.67
C TRP A 91 31.97 -34.66 4.77
N ILE A 92 31.14 -35.00 3.77
CA ILE A 92 29.70 -34.71 3.81
C ILE A 92 29.03 -35.45 4.96
N LYS A 93 29.31 -36.75 5.12
CA LYS A 93 28.82 -37.55 6.25
C LYS A 93 29.15 -36.88 7.58
N TRP A 94 30.38 -36.39 7.74
CA TRP A 94 30.78 -35.67 8.95
C TRP A 94 30.03 -34.34 9.11
N CYS A 95 29.83 -33.58 8.03
CA CYS A 95 29.09 -32.32 8.06
C CYS A 95 27.62 -32.48 8.49
N ILE A 96 26.92 -33.50 7.97
CA ILE A 96 25.51 -33.72 8.28
C ILE A 96 25.33 -34.35 9.67
N SER A 97 26.19 -35.30 10.07
CA SER A 97 26.07 -36.04 11.33
C SER A 97 26.51 -35.30 12.59
N THR A 98 27.38 -34.29 12.47
CA THR A 98 27.88 -33.53 13.64
C THR A 98 26.90 -32.47 14.15
N ALA A 99 25.71 -32.37 13.56
CA ALA A 99 24.66 -31.46 14.00
C ALA A 99 24.15 -31.84 15.39
N SER A 100 24.01 -30.87 16.28
CA SER A 100 23.24 -31.02 17.52
C SER A 100 22.14 -29.97 17.57
N PHE A 101 21.00 -30.37 18.11
CA PHE A 101 19.80 -29.56 18.25
C PHE A 101 19.46 -29.39 19.72
N SER A 102 18.80 -28.29 20.05
CA SER A 102 18.32 -27.98 21.40
C SER A 102 16.87 -27.51 21.32
N VAL A 103 16.08 -27.81 22.33
CA VAL A 103 14.67 -27.37 22.40
C VAL A 103 14.60 -26.09 23.23
N LEU A 104 13.92 -25.07 22.72
CA LEU A 104 13.65 -23.86 23.48
C LEU A 104 12.51 -24.12 24.47
N VAL A 105 12.84 -24.16 25.77
CA VAL A 105 11.86 -24.22 26.87
C VAL A 105 11.84 -22.84 27.53
N ASN A 106 10.69 -22.16 27.49
CA ASN A 106 10.54 -20.79 27.98
C ASN A 106 11.58 -19.81 27.40
N GLY A 107 11.92 -19.95 26.12
CA GLY A 107 12.90 -19.09 25.44
C GLY A 107 14.36 -19.43 25.73
N THR A 108 14.64 -20.44 26.55
CA THR A 108 16.00 -20.89 26.88
C THR A 108 16.30 -22.24 26.23
N PRO A 109 17.42 -22.39 25.49
CA PRO A 109 17.80 -23.68 24.91
C PRO A 109 18.10 -24.68 26.03
N THR A 110 17.39 -25.80 26.04
CA THR A 110 17.47 -26.82 27.08
C THR A 110 17.80 -28.17 26.45
N GLY A 111 18.90 -28.77 26.93
CA GLY A 111 19.40 -30.06 26.44
C GLY A 111 19.99 -30.00 25.03
N PHE A 112 20.79 -31.01 24.69
CA PHE A 112 21.25 -31.24 23.33
C PHE A 112 20.94 -32.67 22.91
N PHE A 113 20.46 -32.84 21.69
CA PHE A 113 20.29 -34.14 21.06
C PHE A 113 20.87 -34.14 19.65
N GLN A 114 21.24 -35.31 19.16
CA GLN A 114 21.71 -35.48 17.79
C GLN A 114 20.56 -35.92 16.89
N SER A 115 20.61 -35.51 15.63
CA SER A 115 19.71 -36.06 14.62
C SER A 115 20.32 -37.31 14.00
N SER A 116 19.47 -38.21 13.52
CA SER A 116 19.85 -39.38 12.71
C SER A 116 19.51 -39.20 11.22
N LYS A 117 18.75 -38.16 10.87
CA LYS A 117 18.31 -37.84 9.51
C LYS A 117 18.12 -36.33 9.32
N GLY A 118 17.84 -35.92 8.08
CA GLY A 118 17.50 -34.55 7.73
C GLY A 118 18.69 -33.63 7.47
N LEU A 119 18.44 -32.58 6.71
CA LEU A 119 19.39 -31.57 6.25
C LEU A 119 19.09 -30.24 6.98
N ARG A 120 20.13 -29.44 7.25
CA ARG A 120 19.95 -28.21 8.02
C ARG A 120 19.44 -27.09 7.13
N GLN A 121 18.32 -26.48 7.49
CA GLN A 121 17.87 -25.27 6.82
C GLN A 121 18.83 -24.10 7.12
N GLY A 122 19.19 -23.34 6.09
CA GLY A 122 20.15 -22.25 6.19
C GLY A 122 21.63 -22.67 6.06
N ASP A 123 21.92 -23.97 5.96
CA ASP A 123 23.26 -24.46 5.61
C ASP A 123 23.50 -24.35 4.09
N PRO A 124 24.60 -23.73 3.62
CA PRO A 124 24.91 -23.60 2.19
C PRO A 124 25.03 -24.92 1.41
N LEU A 125 25.31 -26.05 2.07
CA LEU A 125 25.44 -27.35 1.42
C LEU A 125 24.10 -28.08 1.28
N SER A 126 23.19 -27.89 2.24
CA SER A 126 21.94 -28.63 2.33
C SER A 126 21.05 -28.56 1.08
N PRO A 127 20.88 -27.41 0.39
CA PRO A 127 20.12 -27.35 -0.86
C PRO A 127 20.65 -28.26 -1.97
N TYR A 128 21.98 -28.37 -2.10
CA TYR A 128 22.64 -29.20 -3.08
C TYR A 128 22.45 -30.69 -2.80
N LEU A 129 22.55 -31.10 -1.53
CA LEU A 129 22.29 -32.47 -1.10
C LEU A 129 20.83 -32.85 -1.31
N PHE A 130 19.91 -31.92 -1.06
CA PHE A 130 18.49 -32.11 -1.31
C PHE A 130 18.21 -32.32 -2.80
N VAL A 131 18.80 -31.51 -3.68
CA VAL A 131 18.68 -31.67 -5.13
C VAL A 131 19.26 -33.01 -5.62
N ILE A 132 20.36 -33.49 -5.04
CA ILE A 132 20.90 -34.83 -5.33
C ILE A 132 19.90 -35.92 -4.93
N ALA A 133 19.23 -35.79 -3.78
CA ALA A 133 18.19 -36.73 -3.37
C ALA A 133 17.01 -36.73 -4.36
N MET A 134 16.56 -35.54 -4.76
CA MET A 134 15.47 -35.35 -5.74
C MET A 134 15.84 -35.81 -7.15
N GLU A 135 17.12 -35.89 -7.51
CA GLU A 135 17.55 -36.46 -8.79
C GLU A 135 17.12 -37.92 -8.95
N VAL A 136 17.13 -38.69 -7.85
CA VAL A 136 16.64 -40.08 -7.87
C VAL A 136 15.15 -40.13 -8.20
N PHE A 137 14.36 -39.19 -7.67
CA PHE A 137 12.95 -39.09 -7.99
C PHE A 137 12.72 -38.76 -9.47
N SER A 138 13.47 -37.79 -10.00
CA SER A 138 13.50 -37.47 -11.44
C SER A 138 13.84 -38.71 -12.28
N ALA A 139 14.87 -39.47 -11.89
CA ALA A 139 15.27 -40.69 -12.59
C ALA A 139 14.19 -41.79 -12.52
N PHE A 140 13.48 -41.94 -11.40
CA PHE A 140 12.35 -42.87 -11.28
C PHE A 140 11.24 -42.51 -12.27
N LEU A 141 10.87 -41.23 -12.33
CA LEU A 141 9.84 -40.73 -13.26
C LEU A 141 10.26 -40.93 -14.72
N GLN A 142 11.52 -40.66 -15.06
CA GLN A 142 12.04 -40.88 -16.42
C GLN A 142 11.96 -42.36 -16.81
N ARG A 143 12.41 -43.26 -15.93
CA ARG A 143 12.34 -44.71 -16.19
C ARG A 143 10.92 -45.22 -16.31
N ALA A 144 9.99 -44.69 -15.52
CA ALA A 144 8.57 -45.04 -15.63
C ALA A 144 8.00 -44.58 -16.99
N VAL A 145 8.43 -43.43 -17.49
CA VAL A 145 8.03 -42.93 -18.83
C VAL A 145 8.66 -43.75 -19.95
N GLU A 146 9.94 -44.08 -19.87
CA GLU A 146 10.64 -44.95 -20.82
C GLU A 146 10.02 -46.36 -20.88
N GLY A 147 9.59 -46.88 -19.72
CA GLY A 147 8.89 -48.16 -19.61
C GLY A 147 7.42 -48.12 -20.00
N GLY A 148 6.85 -46.95 -20.33
CA GLY A 148 5.45 -46.80 -20.72
C GLY A 148 4.44 -46.85 -19.56
N TYR A 149 4.89 -46.87 -18.31
CA TYR A 149 4.02 -46.85 -17.12
C TYR A 149 3.45 -45.46 -16.82
N LEU A 150 4.18 -44.42 -17.23
CA LEU A 150 3.75 -43.03 -17.18
C LEU A 150 3.88 -42.40 -18.56
N SER A 151 3.13 -41.33 -18.80
CA SER A 151 3.23 -40.55 -20.02
C SER A 151 3.29 -39.06 -19.70
N GLY A 152 4.35 -38.39 -20.18
CA GLY A 152 4.46 -36.94 -20.09
C GLY A 152 3.63 -36.20 -21.15
N CYS A 153 3.59 -34.88 -21.01
CA CYS A 153 3.04 -33.97 -22.00
C CYS A 153 4.08 -33.71 -23.10
N ARG A 154 3.74 -34.00 -24.35
CA ARG A 154 4.63 -33.74 -25.48
C ARG A 154 4.34 -32.36 -26.07
N VAL A 155 5.25 -31.41 -25.83
CA VAL A 155 5.19 -30.07 -26.41
C VAL A 155 5.84 -30.08 -27.78
N LYS A 156 5.00 -30.10 -28.83
CA LYS A 156 5.44 -30.01 -30.23
C LYS A 156 5.22 -28.60 -30.75
N GLY A 157 6.25 -28.07 -31.40
CA GLY A 157 6.17 -26.83 -32.18
C GLY A 157 5.89 -27.12 -33.65
N ARG A 158 6.42 -26.25 -34.52
CA ARG A 158 6.43 -26.45 -35.98
C ARG A 158 7.50 -27.45 -36.46
N SER A 159 8.48 -27.78 -35.62
CA SER A 159 9.47 -28.82 -35.86
C SER A 159 8.96 -30.19 -35.37
N GLU A 160 9.34 -31.26 -36.07
CA GLU A 160 8.88 -32.62 -35.75
C GLU A 160 9.41 -33.16 -34.41
N GLU A 161 10.60 -32.71 -34.00
CA GLU A 161 11.22 -33.01 -32.70
C GLU A 161 10.65 -32.11 -31.59
N GLY A 162 9.47 -32.44 -31.06
CA GLY A 162 8.94 -31.81 -29.85
C GLY A 162 9.66 -32.28 -28.57
N ALA A 163 9.49 -31.54 -27.47
CA ALA A 163 10.02 -31.89 -26.16
C ALA A 163 8.99 -32.68 -25.33
N LEU A 164 9.40 -33.79 -24.71
CA LEU A 164 8.56 -34.54 -23.77
C LEU A 164 8.80 -34.02 -22.34
N ILE A 165 7.75 -33.54 -21.69
CA ILE A 165 7.78 -33.03 -20.33
C ILE A 165 6.96 -33.97 -19.45
N SER A 166 7.63 -34.79 -18.66
CA SER A 166 6.95 -35.66 -17.68
C SER A 166 6.85 -35.03 -16.31
N HIS A 167 7.82 -34.20 -15.92
CA HIS A 167 7.84 -33.56 -14.61
C HIS A 167 8.71 -32.31 -14.62
N LEU A 168 8.48 -31.44 -13.63
CA LEU A 168 9.27 -30.25 -13.33
C LEU A 168 9.48 -30.21 -11.82
N LEU A 169 10.73 -30.06 -11.41
CA LEU A 169 11.12 -29.93 -10.01
C LEU A 169 11.70 -28.54 -9.78
N PHE A 170 11.34 -27.92 -8.67
CA PHE A 170 12.05 -26.75 -8.16
C PHE A 170 12.26 -26.96 -6.67
N ALA A 171 13.36 -27.65 -6.34
CA ALA A 171 13.57 -28.23 -5.03
C ALA A 171 12.42 -29.18 -4.67
N ASP A 172 11.63 -28.88 -3.65
CA ASP A 172 10.49 -29.66 -3.17
C ASP A 172 9.20 -29.40 -3.95
N ASP A 173 9.04 -28.21 -4.53
CA ASP A 173 7.92 -27.87 -5.41
C ASP A 173 7.96 -28.76 -6.66
N THR A 174 6.98 -29.67 -6.78
CA THR A 174 7.01 -30.74 -7.77
C THR A 174 5.73 -30.78 -8.61
N LEU A 175 5.90 -30.75 -9.94
CA LEU A 175 4.83 -30.98 -10.91
C LEU A 175 5.11 -32.26 -11.69
N VAL A 176 4.11 -33.12 -11.82
CA VAL A 176 4.15 -34.31 -12.69
C VAL A 176 2.99 -34.23 -13.68
N PHE A 177 3.31 -34.38 -14.98
CA PHE A 177 2.34 -34.43 -16.06
C PHE A 177 1.98 -35.88 -16.34
N CYS A 178 0.68 -36.18 -16.31
CA CYS A 178 0.14 -37.50 -16.60
C CYS A 178 -0.97 -37.38 -17.65
N LYS A 179 -1.08 -38.40 -18.52
CA LYS A 179 -2.30 -38.57 -19.32
C LYS A 179 -3.45 -39.00 -18.43
N LEU A 180 -4.67 -38.68 -18.84
CA LEU A 180 -5.89 -39.16 -18.20
C LEU A 180 -5.96 -40.70 -18.25
N SER A 181 -5.50 -41.35 -17.19
CA SER A 181 -5.49 -42.81 -17.02
C SER A 181 -5.35 -43.17 -15.54
N GLN A 182 -6.27 -44.01 -15.03
CA GLN A 182 -6.22 -44.54 -13.67
C GLN A 182 -4.96 -45.39 -13.44
N ASP A 183 -4.56 -46.18 -14.45
CA ASP A 183 -3.34 -46.97 -14.39
C ASP A 183 -2.12 -46.07 -14.16
N HIS A 184 -2.02 -44.94 -14.88
CA HIS A 184 -0.88 -44.03 -14.71
C HIS A 184 -0.80 -43.45 -13.29
N LEU A 185 -1.94 -43.10 -12.69
CA LEU A 185 -1.98 -42.61 -11.31
C LEU A 185 -1.60 -43.71 -10.30
N THR A 186 -2.02 -44.96 -10.56
CA THR A 186 -1.63 -46.11 -9.73
C THR A 186 -0.11 -46.33 -9.78
N HIS A 187 0.48 -46.31 -10.98
CA HIS A 187 1.94 -46.42 -11.14
C HIS A 187 2.68 -45.26 -10.47
N LEU A 188 2.14 -44.03 -10.57
CA LEU A 188 2.70 -42.88 -9.85
C LEU A 188 2.63 -43.10 -8.33
N SER A 189 1.51 -43.57 -7.79
CA SER A 189 1.38 -43.88 -6.36
C SER A 189 2.41 -44.90 -5.87
N TRP A 190 2.64 -45.97 -6.63
CA TRP A 190 3.69 -46.94 -6.30
C TRP A 190 5.08 -46.31 -6.34
N LEU A 191 5.37 -45.50 -7.34
CA LEU A 191 6.64 -44.80 -7.48
C LEU A 191 6.90 -43.87 -6.27
N LEU A 192 5.88 -43.12 -5.84
CA LEU A 192 5.97 -42.26 -4.65
C LEU A 192 6.24 -43.09 -3.39
N MET A 193 5.55 -44.21 -3.21
CA MET A 193 5.78 -45.13 -2.09
C MET A 193 7.21 -45.69 -2.08
N TRP A 194 7.73 -46.13 -3.23
CA TRP A 194 9.10 -46.62 -3.34
C TRP A 194 10.13 -45.51 -3.07
N PHE A 195 9.88 -44.30 -3.55
CA PHE A 195 10.73 -43.15 -3.30
C PHE A 195 10.75 -42.77 -1.81
N GLU A 196 9.59 -42.74 -1.16
CA GLU A 196 9.49 -42.50 0.29
C GLU A 196 10.26 -43.56 1.07
N ALA A 197 10.05 -44.84 0.75
CA ALA A 197 10.73 -45.96 1.43
C ALA A 197 12.27 -45.88 1.27
N ALA A 198 12.76 -45.44 0.12
CA ALA A 198 14.19 -45.33 -0.16
C ALA A 198 14.83 -44.09 0.47
N SER A 199 14.16 -42.94 0.40
CA SER A 199 14.74 -41.62 0.71
C SER A 199 14.33 -41.04 2.05
N GLY A 200 13.26 -41.57 2.66
CA GLY A 200 12.58 -40.96 3.81
C GLY A 200 11.72 -39.74 3.46
N LEU A 201 11.69 -39.31 2.19
CA LEU A 201 10.90 -38.16 1.74
C LEU A 201 9.46 -38.57 1.45
N ARG A 202 8.59 -38.29 2.41
CA ARG A 202 7.16 -38.56 2.32
C ARG A 202 6.41 -37.47 1.57
N ILE A 203 5.47 -37.87 0.74
CA ILE A 203 4.54 -36.94 0.05
C ILE A 203 3.39 -36.60 0.99
N ASN A 204 3.10 -35.30 1.09
CA ASN A 204 1.94 -34.79 1.80
C ASN A 204 0.73 -34.80 0.87
N LEU A 205 -0.02 -35.91 0.88
CA LEU A 205 -1.20 -36.05 0.02
C LEU A 205 -2.33 -35.06 0.38
N ASP A 206 -2.42 -34.61 1.64
CA ASP A 206 -3.41 -33.61 2.07
C ASP A 206 -3.16 -32.22 1.45
N LYS A 207 -1.91 -31.92 1.09
CA LYS A 207 -1.51 -30.66 0.43
C LYS A 207 -1.25 -30.82 -1.07
N SER A 208 -1.13 -32.07 -1.53
CA SER A 208 -0.98 -32.37 -2.94
C SER A 208 -2.35 -32.27 -3.63
N GLU A 209 -2.32 -31.90 -4.91
CA GLU A 209 -3.51 -31.65 -5.71
C GLU A 209 -3.38 -32.34 -7.07
N LEU A 210 -4.42 -33.03 -7.52
CA LEU A 210 -4.59 -33.36 -8.93
C LEU A 210 -5.40 -32.26 -9.60
N ILE A 211 -4.84 -31.66 -10.65
CA ILE A 211 -5.47 -30.57 -11.38
C ILE A 211 -5.87 -31.08 -12.77
N PRO A 212 -7.16 -31.08 -13.13
CA PRO A 212 -7.59 -31.44 -14.47
C PRO A 212 -7.16 -30.37 -15.48
N VAL A 213 -6.58 -30.80 -16.60
CA VAL A 213 -6.24 -29.96 -17.75
C VAL A 213 -7.06 -30.42 -18.94
N GLY A 214 -8.01 -29.60 -19.38
CA GLY A 214 -8.97 -29.98 -20.42
C GLY A 214 -10.26 -30.57 -19.84
N ARG A 215 -10.91 -31.47 -20.59
CA ARG A 215 -12.18 -32.11 -20.18
C ARG A 215 -11.89 -33.46 -19.53
N VAL A 216 -11.81 -33.47 -18.20
CA VAL A 216 -11.59 -34.69 -17.42
C VAL A 216 -12.87 -35.06 -16.68
N GLU A 217 -13.43 -36.22 -17.01
CA GLU A 217 -14.54 -36.84 -16.27
C GLU A 217 -13.99 -37.62 -15.07
N ASN A 218 -14.81 -37.78 -14.01
CA ASN A 218 -14.49 -38.57 -12.81
C ASN A 218 -13.22 -38.13 -12.07
N MET A 219 -12.95 -36.83 -12.05
CA MET A 219 -11.77 -36.27 -11.37
C MET A 219 -11.77 -36.55 -9.86
N ASP A 220 -12.94 -36.49 -9.23
CA ASP A 220 -13.10 -36.76 -7.80
C ASP A 220 -12.75 -38.21 -7.44
N ASP A 221 -13.13 -39.17 -8.28
CA ASP A 221 -12.83 -40.59 -8.06
C ASP A 221 -11.32 -40.85 -8.18
N LEU A 222 -10.68 -40.27 -9.21
CA LEU A 222 -9.23 -40.39 -9.42
C LEU A 222 -8.43 -39.77 -8.26
N ALA A 223 -8.88 -38.62 -7.75
CA ALA A 223 -8.24 -37.96 -6.62
C ALA A 223 -8.46 -38.73 -5.31
N TRP A 224 -9.66 -39.30 -5.11
CA TRP A 224 -9.96 -40.16 -3.97
C TRP A 224 -9.07 -41.41 -3.94
N GLU A 225 -8.90 -42.08 -5.07
CA GLU A 225 -8.05 -43.26 -5.18
C GLU A 225 -6.56 -42.94 -4.99
N PHE A 226 -6.10 -41.81 -5.56
CA PHE A 226 -4.74 -41.33 -5.33
C PHE A 226 -4.51 -40.80 -3.90
N GLY A 227 -5.59 -40.47 -3.19
CA GLY A 227 -5.59 -40.00 -1.81
C GLY A 227 -5.33 -38.51 -1.63
N CYS A 228 -5.58 -37.67 -2.62
CA CYS A 228 -5.32 -36.22 -2.54
C CYS A 228 -6.52 -35.36 -2.98
N LYS A 229 -6.33 -34.04 -3.02
CA LYS A 229 -7.40 -33.08 -3.34
C LYS A 229 -7.52 -32.85 -4.84
N VAL A 230 -8.74 -32.56 -5.30
CA VAL A 230 -8.96 -32.00 -6.64
C VAL A 230 -8.65 -30.50 -6.61
N GLY A 231 -7.68 -30.07 -7.40
CA GLY A 231 -7.40 -28.66 -7.66
C GLY A 231 -8.06 -28.16 -8.95
N SER A 232 -7.83 -26.90 -9.30
CA SER A 232 -8.41 -26.29 -10.51
C SER A 232 -7.46 -25.28 -11.15
N LEU A 233 -7.53 -25.12 -12.47
CA LEU A 233 -6.91 -23.99 -13.16
C LEU A 233 -7.84 -22.75 -13.14
N PRO A 234 -7.30 -21.53 -12.97
CA PRO A 234 -5.89 -21.24 -12.74
C PRO A 234 -5.45 -21.56 -11.29
N SER A 235 -4.23 -22.10 -11.13
CA SER A 235 -3.63 -22.41 -9.83
C SER A 235 -2.34 -21.61 -9.60
N THR A 236 -1.71 -21.74 -8.43
CA THR A 236 -0.42 -21.08 -8.14
C THR A 236 0.72 -22.09 -8.07
N TYR A 237 1.83 -21.81 -8.74
CA TYR A 237 3.09 -22.57 -8.68
C TYR A 237 4.26 -21.60 -8.67
N LEU A 238 5.18 -21.76 -7.72
CA LEU A 238 6.33 -20.86 -7.52
C LEU A 238 5.93 -19.38 -7.36
N GLY A 239 4.72 -19.10 -6.88
CA GLY A 239 4.20 -17.73 -6.75
C GLY A 239 3.70 -17.11 -8.06
N MET A 240 3.64 -17.89 -9.15
CA MET A 240 3.09 -17.51 -10.46
C MET A 240 1.80 -18.27 -10.75
N PRO A 241 0.90 -17.71 -11.57
CA PRO A 241 -0.30 -18.43 -12.00
C PRO A 241 0.06 -19.52 -13.03
N LEU A 242 -0.62 -20.66 -12.92
CA LEU A 242 -0.67 -21.72 -13.93
C LEU A 242 -2.01 -21.69 -14.63
N GLY A 243 -2.02 -21.81 -15.96
CA GLY A 243 -3.24 -21.90 -16.78
C GLY A 243 -4.11 -20.65 -16.77
N ALA A 244 -3.62 -19.52 -16.26
CA ALA A 244 -4.34 -18.26 -16.33
C ALA A 244 -4.22 -17.65 -17.72
N SER A 245 -5.29 -17.01 -18.19
CA SER A 245 -5.23 -16.21 -19.41
C SER A 245 -4.20 -15.09 -19.28
N PHE A 246 -3.35 -14.91 -20.30
CA PHE A 246 -2.36 -13.83 -20.34
C PHE A 246 -2.99 -12.42 -20.29
N LYS A 247 -4.29 -12.29 -20.59
CA LYS A 247 -5.05 -11.03 -20.48
C LYS A 247 -5.71 -10.85 -19.12
N SER A 248 -5.65 -11.86 -18.24
CA SER A 248 -6.36 -11.84 -16.97
C SER A 248 -5.87 -10.70 -16.08
N THR A 249 -6.80 -9.86 -15.64
CA THR A 249 -6.49 -8.82 -14.65
C THR A 249 -6.45 -9.37 -13.23
N SER A 250 -7.20 -10.44 -12.94
CA SER A 250 -7.34 -10.97 -11.57
C SER A 250 -6.04 -11.56 -11.02
N VAL A 251 -5.17 -12.06 -11.90
CA VAL A 251 -3.80 -12.49 -11.55
C VAL A 251 -3.02 -11.39 -10.82
N TRP A 252 -3.30 -10.12 -11.11
CA TRP A 252 -2.60 -8.98 -10.55
C TRP A 252 -3.21 -8.46 -9.25
N ASP A 253 -4.39 -8.92 -8.86
CA ASP A 253 -5.08 -8.45 -7.65
C ASP A 253 -4.22 -8.68 -6.39
N GLY A 254 -3.52 -9.82 -6.31
CA GLY A 254 -2.58 -10.09 -5.23
C GLY A 254 -1.39 -9.12 -5.16
N VAL A 255 -0.97 -8.52 -6.29
CA VAL A 255 0.02 -7.43 -6.28
C VAL A 255 -0.62 -6.15 -5.75
N GLU A 256 -1.83 -5.81 -6.19
CA GLU A 256 -2.55 -4.64 -5.68
C GLU A 256 -2.73 -4.73 -4.15
N ASP A 257 -3.08 -5.90 -3.64
CA ASP A 257 -3.23 -6.14 -2.20
C ASP A 257 -1.90 -5.99 -1.46
N ARG A 258 -0.80 -6.49 -2.02
CA ARG A 258 0.54 -6.27 -1.45
C ARG A 258 0.92 -4.80 -1.43
N PHE A 259 0.57 -4.03 -2.47
CA PHE A 259 0.77 -2.57 -2.47
C PHE A 259 -0.01 -1.95 -1.31
N ARG A 260 -1.31 -2.24 -1.20
CA ARG A 260 -2.18 -1.69 -0.15
C ARG A 260 -1.71 -2.06 1.25
N LYS A 261 -1.29 -3.31 1.47
CA LYS A 261 -0.75 -3.78 2.74
C LYS A 261 0.55 -3.07 3.12
N ARG A 262 1.48 -2.87 2.18
CA ARG A 262 2.72 -2.10 2.40
C ARG A 262 2.41 -0.65 2.75
N LEU A 263 1.49 -0.03 2.02
CA LEU A 263 1.06 1.34 2.27
C LEU A 263 0.37 1.51 3.63
N GLY A 264 -0.46 0.56 4.04
CA GLY A 264 -1.13 0.59 5.35
C GLY A 264 -0.16 0.57 6.53
N MET A 265 1.02 -0.06 6.37
CA MET A 265 2.07 -0.05 7.40
C MET A 265 2.82 1.29 7.48
N TRP A 266 2.78 2.11 6.43
CA TRP A 266 3.51 3.36 6.39
C TRP A 266 2.67 4.51 6.92
N LYS A 267 3.09 5.05 8.06
CA LYS A 267 2.44 6.24 8.64
C LYS A 267 2.75 7.47 7.79
N ARG A 268 1.93 7.68 6.76
CA ARG A 268 2.06 8.75 5.75
C ARG A 268 2.33 10.14 6.35
N GLN A 269 1.71 10.44 7.49
CA GLN A 269 1.82 11.74 8.17
C GLN A 269 3.24 12.06 8.67
N TYR A 270 4.09 11.05 8.87
CA TYR A 270 5.47 11.23 9.33
C TYR A 270 6.50 11.12 8.20
N LEU A 271 6.06 10.98 6.95
CA LEU A 271 6.93 10.80 5.78
C LEU A 271 6.94 12.05 4.91
N SER A 272 8.14 12.57 4.66
CA SER A 272 8.37 13.64 3.68
C SER A 272 8.06 13.16 2.25
N LYS A 273 7.82 14.08 1.31
CA LYS A 273 7.61 13.73 -0.12
C LYS A 273 8.80 12.95 -0.70
N GLY A 274 10.02 13.29 -0.28
CA GLY A 274 11.23 12.54 -0.63
C GLY A 274 11.20 11.12 -0.09
N GLY A 275 10.88 10.94 1.19
CA GLY A 275 10.75 9.62 1.81
C GLY A 275 9.68 8.73 1.15
N ARG A 276 8.53 9.31 0.80
CA ARG A 276 7.46 8.59 0.07
C ARG A 276 7.93 8.13 -1.31
N THR A 277 8.61 9.01 -2.06
CA THR A 277 9.18 8.66 -3.38
C THR A 277 10.20 7.52 -3.26
N THR A 278 11.09 7.59 -2.27
CA THR A 278 12.08 6.53 -2.03
C THR A 278 11.41 5.20 -1.73
N LEU A 279 10.40 5.17 -0.86
CA LEU A 279 9.65 3.94 -0.54
C LEU A 279 8.92 3.37 -1.75
N ILE A 280 8.28 4.21 -2.57
CA ILE A 280 7.65 3.75 -3.82
C ILE A 280 8.69 3.04 -4.69
N ARG A 281 9.84 3.67 -4.94
CA ARG A 281 10.90 3.13 -5.81
C ARG A 281 11.55 1.87 -5.25
N SER A 282 11.87 1.83 -3.96
CA SER A 282 12.62 0.73 -3.36
C SER A 282 11.77 -0.49 -3.02
N THR A 283 10.46 -0.33 -2.85
CA THR A 283 9.58 -1.44 -2.43
C THR A 283 8.42 -1.68 -3.38
N LEU A 284 7.57 -0.69 -3.66
CA LEU A 284 6.36 -0.91 -4.48
C LEU A 284 6.70 -1.25 -5.93
N SER A 285 7.68 -0.55 -6.52
CA SER A 285 8.11 -0.81 -7.90
C SER A 285 8.68 -2.21 -8.10
N ASN A 286 9.14 -2.88 -7.04
CA ASN A 286 9.71 -4.24 -7.11
C ASN A 286 8.66 -5.35 -7.03
N LEU A 287 7.51 -5.09 -6.39
CA LEU A 287 6.44 -6.08 -6.20
C LEU A 287 5.83 -6.67 -7.49
N PRO A 288 5.61 -5.90 -8.58
CA PRO A 288 5.06 -6.46 -9.81
C PRO A 288 6.13 -7.13 -10.67
N ILE A 289 7.43 -6.87 -10.45
CA ILE A 289 8.52 -7.31 -11.34
C ILE A 289 8.50 -8.82 -11.54
N TYR A 290 8.23 -9.58 -10.47
CA TYR A 290 8.16 -11.03 -10.55
C TYR A 290 7.12 -11.47 -11.58
N LEU A 291 5.85 -11.08 -11.46
CA LEU A 291 4.82 -11.42 -12.46
C LEU A 291 5.12 -10.82 -13.84
N MET A 292 5.68 -9.61 -13.90
CA MET A 292 6.02 -8.92 -15.15
C MET A 292 7.10 -9.64 -15.97
N SER A 293 7.88 -10.54 -15.35
CA SER A 293 8.91 -11.30 -16.05
C SER A 293 8.34 -12.34 -17.03
N LEU A 294 7.10 -12.80 -16.81
CA LEU A 294 6.42 -13.76 -17.68
C LEU A 294 5.08 -13.23 -18.24
N LEU A 295 4.44 -12.28 -17.56
CA LEU A 295 3.12 -11.77 -17.92
C LEU A 295 3.16 -10.31 -18.34
N CYS A 296 2.50 -10.00 -19.45
CA CYS A 296 2.32 -8.61 -19.86
C CYS A 296 1.39 -7.88 -18.89
N LEU A 297 1.85 -6.77 -18.30
CA LEU A 297 1.03 -5.93 -17.42
C LEU A 297 -0.12 -5.24 -18.18
N PRO A 298 -1.39 -5.58 -17.94
CA PRO A 298 -2.51 -4.97 -18.64
C PRO A 298 -2.62 -3.47 -18.32
N SER A 299 -3.04 -2.67 -19.30
CA SER A 299 -3.15 -1.20 -19.16
C SER A 299 -4.10 -0.77 -18.03
N VAL A 300 -5.13 -1.56 -17.75
CA VAL A 300 -6.08 -1.32 -16.65
C VAL A 300 -5.38 -1.50 -15.30
N VAL A 301 -4.62 -2.60 -15.13
CA VAL A 301 -3.87 -2.88 -13.90
C VAL A 301 -2.77 -1.84 -13.68
N ARG A 302 -2.02 -1.47 -14.74
CA ARG A 302 -1.01 -0.41 -14.67
C ARG A 302 -1.60 0.89 -14.11
N ARG A 303 -2.75 1.34 -14.64
CA ARG A 303 -3.44 2.55 -14.17
C ARG A 303 -3.89 2.43 -12.70
N ARG A 304 -4.31 1.25 -12.26
CA ARG A 304 -4.68 1.00 -10.85
C ARG A 304 -3.46 1.09 -9.93
N LEU A 305 -2.35 0.45 -10.27
CA LEU A 305 -1.10 0.52 -9.51
C LEU A 305 -0.53 1.95 -9.46
N GLU A 306 -0.52 2.66 -10.60
CA GLU A 306 -0.11 4.07 -10.67
C GLU A 306 -1.01 4.98 -9.83
N LYS A 307 -2.33 4.72 -9.82
CA LYS A 307 -3.27 5.46 -8.96
C LYS A 307 -2.92 5.26 -7.49
N ILE A 308 -2.69 4.02 -7.05
CA ILE A 308 -2.28 3.71 -5.68
C ILE A 308 -0.99 4.45 -5.29
N GLN A 309 0.01 4.47 -6.16
CA GLN A 309 1.27 5.20 -5.93
C GLN A 309 1.06 6.72 -5.87
N ARG A 310 0.26 7.29 -6.78
CA ARG A 310 -0.06 8.73 -6.79
C ARG A 310 -0.81 9.14 -5.54
N ASP A 311 -1.80 8.37 -5.12
CA ASP A 311 -2.59 8.64 -3.92
C ASP A 311 -1.72 8.64 -2.66
N PHE A 312 -0.75 7.72 -2.58
CA PHE A 312 0.22 7.69 -1.48
C PHE A 312 1.18 8.90 -1.51
N LEU A 313 1.73 9.21 -2.69
CA LEU A 313 2.67 10.33 -2.86
C LEU A 313 2.02 11.66 -2.49
N TRP A 314 0.84 11.94 -3.05
CA TRP A 314 0.18 13.24 -3.02
C TRP A 314 -0.90 13.39 -1.93
N GLY A 315 -1.32 12.30 -1.28
CA GLY A 315 -2.20 12.37 -0.12
C GLY A 315 -3.68 12.07 -0.36
N GLY A 316 -4.07 11.57 -1.54
CA GLY A 316 -5.46 11.27 -1.91
C GLY A 316 -6.33 12.54 -2.11
N GLY A 317 -7.40 12.42 -2.90
CA GLY A 317 -8.18 13.50 -3.54
C GLY A 317 -8.72 14.69 -2.71
N ASN A 318 -8.46 14.79 -1.39
CA ASN A 318 -8.69 16.02 -0.62
C ASN A 318 -7.54 17.03 -0.74
N LEU A 319 -6.31 16.61 -1.07
CA LEU A 319 -5.18 17.53 -1.26
C LEU A 319 -5.17 18.19 -2.64
N GLU A 320 -5.69 17.52 -3.68
CA GLU A 320 -5.75 18.04 -5.05
C GLU A 320 -6.61 19.32 -5.16
N ARG A 321 -7.60 19.51 -4.26
CA ARG A 321 -8.45 20.71 -4.24
C ARG A 321 -7.87 21.89 -3.45
N LYS A 322 -6.92 21.68 -2.54
CA LYS A 322 -6.43 22.73 -1.63
C LYS A 322 -5.78 23.93 -2.34
N PRO A 323 -4.93 23.76 -3.37
CA PRO A 323 -4.34 24.90 -4.08
C PRO A 323 -5.40 25.74 -4.82
N HIS A 324 -6.35 25.06 -5.46
CA HIS A 324 -7.47 25.70 -6.16
C HIS A 324 -8.36 26.50 -5.20
N LEU A 325 -8.69 25.95 -4.03
CA LEU A 325 -9.46 26.65 -3.00
C LEU A 325 -8.74 27.91 -2.49
N ALA A 326 -7.41 27.84 -2.28
CA ALA A 326 -6.64 28.99 -1.84
C ALA A 326 -6.59 30.11 -2.90
N LEU A 327 -6.60 29.75 -4.20
CA LEU A 327 -6.69 30.70 -5.31
C LEU A 327 -8.06 31.36 -5.39
N LEU A 328 -9.16 30.61 -5.23
CA LEU A 328 -10.50 31.16 -5.20
C LEU A 328 -10.71 32.08 -3.98
N ALA A 329 -10.20 31.69 -2.81
CA ALA A 329 -10.26 32.48 -1.59
C ALA A 329 -9.56 33.86 -1.71
N LYS A 330 -8.53 33.97 -2.57
CA LYS A 330 -7.92 35.27 -2.88
C LYS A 330 -8.94 36.28 -3.40
N TRP A 331 -9.89 35.86 -4.22
CA TRP A 331 -10.92 36.74 -4.77
C TRP A 331 -11.89 37.24 -3.70
N ASN A 332 -12.21 36.42 -2.69
CA ASN A 332 -12.99 36.83 -1.52
C ASN A 332 -12.23 37.90 -0.69
N TRP A 333 -10.92 37.71 -0.48
CA TRP A 333 -10.09 38.73 0.17
C TRP A 333 -10.03 40.04 -0.63
N ARG A 334 -9.88 39.94 -1.96
CA ARG A 334 -9.86 41.10 -2.85
C ARG A 334 -11.22 41.82 -2.85
N PHE A 335 -12.33 41.10 -2.71
CA PHE A 335 -13.66 41.70 -2.66
C PHE A 335 -13.83 42.62 -1.44
N ALA A 336 -13.28 42.19 -0.31
CA ALA A 336 -13.29 42.95 0.94
C ALA A 336 -12.47 44.26 0.87
N ASN A 337 -11.38 44.28 0.09
CA ASN A 337 -10.38 45.35 0.11
C ASN A 337 -10.33 46.23 -1.16
N GLU A 338 -10.61 45.69 -2.35
CA GLU A 338 -10.47 46.39 -3.63
C GLU A 338 -11.80 46.96 -4.10
N ARG A 339 -12.47 47.78 -3.27
CA ARG A 339 -13.84 48.29 -3.55
C ARG A 339 -13.95 49.07 -4.85
N GLU A 340 -12.96 49.91 -5.12
CA GLU A 340 -12.93 50.79 -6.30
C GLU A 340 -12.63 50.05 -7.62
N ALA A 341 -12.28 48.76 -7.56
CA ALA A 341 -12.02 48.01 -8.77
C ALA A 341 -13.34 47.73 -9.50
N LEU A 342 -13.35 47.96 -10.83
CA LEU A 342 -14.53 47.76 -11.67
C LEU A 342 -15.19 46.38 -11.49
N TRP A 343 -14.38 45.32 -11.42
CA TRP A 343 -14.89 43.96 -11.19
C TRP A 343 -15.63 43.84 -9.86
N ASN A 344 -15.20 44.56 -8.82
CA ASN A 344 -15.81 44.54 -7.50
C ASN A 344 -17.14 45.29 -7.51
N GLN A 345 -17.18 46.47 -8.14
CA GLN A 345 -18.42 47.24 -8.35
C GLN A 345 -19.48 46.44 -9.11
N VAL A 346 -19.08 45.71 -10.17
CA VAL A 346 -19.99 44.82 -10.92
C VAL A 346 -20.58 43.72 -10.03
N ILE A 347 -19.75 43.09 -9.20
CA ILE A 347 -20.21 42.03 -8.28
C ILE A 347 -21.12 42.60 -7.18
N ARG A 348 -20.78 43.76 -6.62
CA ARG A 348 -21.60 44.47 -5.61
C ARG A 348 -22.96 44.88 -6.18
N GLY A 349 -22.97 45.47 -7.37
CA GLY A 349 -24.22 45.84 -8.05
C GLY A 349 -25.09 44.64 -8.39
N LYS A 350 -24.49 43.52 -8.81
CA LYS A 350 -25.24 42.32 -9.20
C LYS A 350 -25.79 41.53 -8.00
N TYR A 351 -24.98 41.29 -6.96
CA TYR A 351 -25.35 40.39 -5.86
C TYR A 351 -25.66 41.10 -4.55
N GLY A 352 -25.42 42.41 -4.46
CA GLY A 352 -25.55 43.18 -3.23
C GLY A 352 -24.46 42.86 -2.20
N GLU A 353 -24.52 43.59 -1.08
CA GLU A 353 -23.55 43.54 0.00
C GLU A 353 -24.14 42.97 1.29
N GLU A 354 -23.27 42.38 2.11
CA GLU A 354 -23.57 41.86 3.44
C GLU A 354 -22.37 42.05 4.37
N ARG A 355 -22.63 42.07 5.69
CA ARG A 355 -21.62 42.21 6.76
C ARG A 355 -20.75 43.46 6.55
N GLY A 356 -21.32 44.66 6.64
CA GLY A 356 -20.56 45.91 6.49
C GLY A 356 -19.87 46.10 5.14
N GLY A 357 -20.34 45.38 4.10
CA GLY A 357 -19.75 45.41 2.76
C GLY A 357 -18.44 44.62 2.65
N TRP A 358 -18.10 43.75 3.61
CA TRP A 358 -16.94 42.86 3.55
C TRP A 358 -17.16 41.66 2.64
N SER A 359 -18.42 41.30 2.39
CA SER A 359 -18.81 40.16 1.56
C SER A 359 -20.01 40.50 0.68
N SER A 360 -20.16 39.80 -0.44
CA SER A 360 -21.42 39.81 -1.20
C SER A 360 -22.44 38.91 -0.53
N ARG A 361 -23.73 39.17 -0.77
CA ARG A 361 -24.81 38.27 -0.31
C ARG A 361 -24.67 36.88 -0.94
N GLU A 362 -25.25 35.88 -0.29
CA GLU A 362 -25.27 34.52 -0.84
C GLU A 362 -26.00 34.45 -2.18
N VAL A 363 -25.36 33.83 -3.18
CA VAL A 363 -25.92 33.67 -4.53
C VAL A 363 -26.86 32.47 -4.53
N ARG A 364 -28.18 32.73 -4.40
CA ARG A 364 -29.24 31.71 -4.28
C ARG A 364 -29.88 31.27 -5.61
N GLU A 365 -29.40 31.76 -6.74
CA GLU A 365 -29.97 31.43 -8.07
C GLU A 365 -29.77 29.94 -8.44
N ALA A 366 -30.84 29.31 -8.93
CA ALA A 366 -30.88 27.89 -9.32
C ALA A 366 -30.27 27.59 -10.71
N HIS A 367 -30.18 28.59 -11.60
CA HIS A 367 -29.64 28.43 -12.95
C HIS A 367 -28.62 29.52 -13.32
N GLY A 368 -27.52 29.11 -13.95
CA GLY A 368 -26.45 29.98 -14.46
C GLY A 368 -25.02 29.42 -14.25
N LEU A 369 -24.11 29.68 -15.21
CA LEU A 369 -22.66 29.39 -15.12
C LEU A 369 -21.93 30.41 -14.23
N GLY A 370 -22.48 30.72 -13.05
CA GLY A 370 -22.03 31.82 -12.20
C GLY A 370 -20.65 31.57 -11.59
N LEU A 371 -19.58 32.02 -12.26
CA LEU A 371 -18.19 31.97 -11.77
C LEU A 371 -18.06 32.49 -10.33
N TRP A 372 -18.78 33.57 -10.00
CA TRP A 372 -18.78 34.16 -8.65
C TRP A 372 -19.40 33.25 -7.58
N LYS A 373 -20.41 32.43 -7.93
CA LYS A 373 -21.05 31.50 -6.99
C LYS A 373 -20.02 30.51 -6.43
N GLY A 374 -19.17 29.93 -7.29
CA GLY A 374 -18.10 29.02 -6.88
C GLY A 374 -17.00 29.70 -6.04
N ILE A 375 -16.66 30.95 -6.35
CA ILE A 375 -15.73 31.76 -5.53
C ILE A 375 -16.33 32.03 -4.15
N ARG A 376 -17.57 32.50 -4.11
CA ARG A 376 -18.28 32.93 -2.89
C ARG A 376 -18.58 31.79 -1.91
N MET A 377 -18.76 30.56 -2.40
CA MET A 377 -18.95 29.36 -1.55
C MET A 377 -17.84 29.17 -0.52
N ASN A 378 -16.64 29.69 -0.78
CA ASN A 378 -15.47 29.52 0.08
C ASN A 378 -15.19 30.73 0.99
N TRP A 379 -16.17 31.62 1.20
CA TRP A 379 -16.03 32.79 2.07
C TRP A 379 -15.59 32.41 3.50
N GLU A 380 -16.14 31.33 4.06
CA GLU A 380 -15.84 30.93 5.45
C GLU A 380 -14.37 30.52 5.67
N LEU A 381 -13.66 30.13 4.60
CA LEU A 381 -12.22 29.89 4.70
C LEU A 381 -11.42 31.18 4.93
N VAL A 382 -11.96 32.31 4.46
CA VAL A 382 -11.35 33.64 4.59
C VAL A 382 -11.84 34.31 5.88
N SER A 383 -13.16 34.41 6.09
CA SER A 383 -13.79 35.14 7.20
C SER A 383 -13.23 34.76 8.58
N ASN A 384 -13.01 33.46 8.83
CA ASN A 384 -12.52 32.95 10.11
C ASN A 384 -11.11 33.43 10.47
N ARG A 385 -10.36 33.93 9.48
CA ARG A 385 -8.96 34.38 9.56
C ARG A 385 -8.81 35.88 9.31
N LEU A 386 -9.92 36.62 9.43
CA LEU A 386 -9.94 38.07 9.38
C LEU A 386 -10.00 38.66 10.80
N VAL A 387 -9.20 39.68 11.01
CA VAL A 387 -9.32 40.65 12.12
C VAL A 387 -9.59 42.01 11.49
N PHE A 388 -10.47 42.79 12.10
CA PHE A 388 -10.89 44.08 11.58
C PHE A 388 -10.15 45.19 12.31
N ILE A 389 -9.56 46.12 11.54
CA ILE A 389 -8.90 47.31 12.04
C ILE A 389 -9.89 48.46 11.83
N VAL A 390 -10.37 49.01 12.95
CA VAL A 390 -11.32 50.12 12.96
C VAL A 390 -10.60 51.40 12.54
N GLY A 391 -11.08 52.01 11.45
CA GLY A 391 -10.78 53.38 11.06
C GLY A 391 -12.00 54.24 11.40
N ASN A 392 -12.83 54.51 10.40
CA ASN A 392 -14.07 55.28 10.56
C ASN A 392 -15.22 54.52 11.26
N GLY A 393 -15.09 53.21 11.49
CA GLY A 393 -16.00 52.38 12.27
C GLY A 393 -17.34 52.04 11.62
N ARG A 394 -17.62 52.53 10.41
CA ARG A 394 -18.93 52.39 9.75
C ARG A 394 -19.20 50.97 9.22
N ARG A 395 -18.16 50.17 9.00
CA ARG A 395 -18.26 48.83 8.38
C ARG A 395 -18.01 47.70 9.35
N VAL A 396 -17.43 47.99 10.50
CA VAL A 396 -17.13 46.99 11.53
C VAL A 396 -18.33 46.91 12.46
N ARG A 397 -18.92 45.72 12.60
CA ARG A 397 -20.00 45.50 13.55
C ARG A 397 -19.45 45.35 14.94
N PHE A 398 -19.99 46.12 15.88
CA PHE A 398 -19.49 46.21 17.24
C PHE A 398 -19.43 44.83 17.92
N TRP A 399 -20.51 44.05 17.82
CA TRP A 399 -20.63 42.78 18.54
C TRP A 399 -20.01 41.57 17.83
N ARG A 400 -20.14 41.50 16.51
CA ARG A 400 -19.92 40.26 15.74
C ARG A 400 -18.57 40.17 15.04
N ASP A 401 -17.92 41.29 14.80
CA ASP A 401 -16.65 41.30 14.08
C ASP A 401 -15.48 41.28 15.07
N LYS A 402 -14.37 40.62 14.70
CA LYS A 402 -13.16 40.52 15.54
C LYS A 402 -12.32 41.78 15.40
N TRP A 403 -12.67 42.84 16.12
CA TRP A 403 -11.93 44.11 16.09
C TRP A 403 -11.29 44.50 17.43
N CYS A 404 -11.68 43.82 18.52
CA CYS A 404 -11.17 44.05 19.86
C CYS A 404 -10.82 42.71 20.53
N GLY A 405 -9.55 42.30 20.43
CA GLY A 405 -9.05 41.02 20.95
C GLY A 405 -9.17 39.85 19.97
N ASP A 406 -9.02 38.62 20.48
CA ASP A 406 -8.91 37.40 19.66
C ASP A 406 -10.28 36.79 19.26
N SER A 407 -11.37 37.26 19.86
CA SER A 407 -12.74 36.79 19.61
C SER A 407 -13.73 37.96 19.51
N PRO A 408 -14.88 37.78 18.82
CA PRO A 408 -15.93 38.79 18.80
C PRO A 408 -16.45 39.09 20.20
N LEU A 409 -16.87 40.33 20.44
CA LEU A 409 -17.37 40.75 21.76
C LEU A 409 -18.62 39.99 22.18
N CYS A 410 -19.48 39.54 21.25
CA CYS A 410 -20.64 38.72 21.58
C CYS A 410 -20.26 37.34 22.17
N SER A 411 -19.10 36.79 21.81
CA SER A 411 -18.60 35.55 22.38
C SER A 411 -17.91 35.77 23.71
N SER A 412 -17.20 36.89 23.86
CA SER A 412 -16.51 37.25 25.11
C SER A 412 -17.47 37.74 26.20
N PHE A 413 -18.58 38.37 25.81
CA PHE A 413 -19.57 38.97 26.71
C PHE A 413 -21.03 38.59 26.32
N PRO A 414 -21.40 37.30 26.38
CA PRO A 414 -22.69 36.82 25.89
C PRO A 414 -23.89 37.42 26.65
N SER A 415 -23.74 37.68 27.95
CA SER A 415 -24.80 38.29 28.77
C SER A 415 -25.08 39.74 28.38
N LEU A 416 -24.05 40.53 28.01
CA LEU A 416 -24.22 41.90 27.54
C LEU A 416 -24.85 41.93 26.14
N PHE A 417 -24.40 41.04 25.26
CA PHE A 417 -24.96 40.87 23.92
C PHE A 417 -26.44 40.41 23.93
N ALA A 418 -26.87 39.68 24.97
CA ALA A 418 -28.26 39.29 25.13
C ALA A 418 -29.17 40.48 25.51
N LEU A 419 -28.61 41.49 26.19
CA LEU A 419 -29.33 42.67 26.68
C LEU A 419 -29.37 43.83 25.69
N THR A 420 -28.58 43.79 24.61
CA THR A 420 -28.55 44.84 23.59
C THR A 420 -29.71 44.71 22.59
N ASP A 421 -30.38 45.82 22.33
CA ASP A 421 -31.49 45.90 21.38
C ASP A 421 -31.01 45.76 19.92
N ASP A 422 -29.89 46.42 19.57
CA ASP A 422 -29.27 46.27 18.26
C ASP A 422 -28.02 45.39 18.31
N LYS A 423 -28.07 44.26 17.59
CA LYS A 423 -27.02 43.24 17.54
C LYS A 423 -26.12 43.38 16.30
N GLU A 424 -26.50 44.23 15.35
CA GLU A 424 -25.78 44.46 14.11
C GLU A 424 -25.20 45.88 14.02
N GLU A 425 -25.35 46.68 15.08
CA GLU A 425 -24.84 48.06 15.18
C GLU A 425 -23.34 48.16 14.84
N SER A 426 -22.98 49.21 14.10
CA SER A 426 -21.59 49.46 13.72
C SER A 426 -20.80 50.08 14.88
N VAL A 427 -19.47 49.99 14.82
CA VAL A 427 -18.61 50.63 15.83
C VAL A 427 -18.81 52.15 15.84
N ALA A 428 -19.05 52.77 14.68
CA ALA A 428 -19.33 54.20 14.58
C ALA A 428 -20.64 54.57 15.30
N ASP A 429 -21.73 53.84 15.04
CA ASP A 429 -23.05 54.16 15.60
C ASP A 429 -23.07 54.04 17.13
N VAL A 430 -22.42 52.99 17.67
CA VAL A 430 -22.25 52.82 19.12
C VAL A 430 -21.48 54.01 19.71
N TRP A 431 -20.44 54.46 19.00
CA TRP A 431 -19.56 55.52 19.48
C TRP A 431 -20.20 56.91 19.42
N ASP A 432 -20.95 57.20 18.36
CA ASP A 432 -21.71 58.44 18.20
C ASP A 432 -22.83 58.52 19.25
N SER A 433 -23.52 57.41 19.50
CA SER A 433 -24.52 57.30 20.58
C SER A 433 -23.93 57.55 21.97
N LEU A 434 -22.67 57.17 22.20
CA LEU A 434 -21.92 57.44 23.42
C LEU A 434 -21.54 58.93 23.56
N ALA A 435 -21.27 59.61 22.44
CA ALA A 435 -20.95 61.04 22.43
C ALA A 435 -22.16 61.93 22.73
N GLU A 436 -23.36 61.55 22.27
CA GLU A 436 -24.60 62.30 22.54
C GLU A 436 -25.16 62.10 23.97
N GLY A 437 -24.78 61.03 24.66
CA GLY A 437 -25.29 60.69 25.99
C GLY A 437 -24.54 61.33 27.16
N VAL A 438 -23.35 61.86 26.94
CA VAL A 438 -22.51 62.49 27.97
C VAL A 438 -22.55 64.00 27.73
N GLY A 439 -23.38 64.69 28.52
CA GLY A 439 -23.40 66.15 28.57
C GLY A 439 -21.96 66.66 28.68
N GLY A 440 -21.62 67.58 27.79
CA GLY A 440 -20.23 67.97 27.49
C GLY A 440 -19.42 68.28 28.74
N ASP A 441 -18.58 67.33 29.14
CA ASP A 441 -17.27 67.60 29.70
C ASP A 441 -16.43 66.30 29.75
N GLY A 442 -15.27 66.34 29.07
CA GLY A 442 -14.07 65.63 29.46
C GLY A 442 -13.98 64.11 29.31
N ILE A 443 -13.13 63.69 28.36
CA ILE A 443 -12.35 62.44 28.33
C ILE A 443 -13.08 61.18 27.82
N LEU A 444 -13.61 61.18 26.59
CA LEU A 444 -13.77 59.92 25.82
C LEU A 444 -13.84 60.10 24.29
N ALA A 445 -13.33 61.21 23.73
CA ALA A 445 -13.17 61.33 22.28
C ALA A 445 -11.97 60.46 21.84
N LEU A 446 -12.20 59.15 21.65
CA LEU A 446 -11.31 58.36 20.82
C LEU A 446 -11.48 58.88 19.40
N VAL A 447 -10.41 59.43 18.82
CA VAL A 447 -10.41 59.90 17.44
C VAL A 447 -10.67 58.70 16.54
N ILE A 448 -11.89 58.59 16.06
CA ILE A 448 -12.21 57.82 14.86
C ILE A 448 -11.45 58.54 13.74
N GLU A 449 -10.38 57.94 13.23
CA GLU A 449 -9.67 58.50 12.09
C GLU A 449 -10.61 58.49 10.87
N ASP A 450 -10.62 59.55 10.06
CA ASP A 450 -11.37 59.61 8.79
C ASP A 450 -10.70 58.76 7.69
N VAL A 451 -10.35 57.54 8.06
CA VAL A 451 -9.69 56.53 7.25
C VAL A 451 -10.63 55.34 7.16
N GLU A 452 -10.78 54.74 5.98
CA GLU A 452 -11.66 53.57 5.85
C GLU A 452 -11.21 52.41 6.75
N ASP A 453 -12.19 51.70 7.32
CA ASP A 453 -11.98 50.42 8.00
C ASP A 453 -11.22 49.43 7.11
N ARG A 454 -10.36 48.61 7.72
CA ARG A 454 -9.52 47.63 7.01
C ARG A 454 -9.64 46.23 7.61
N VAL A 455 -9.33 45.22 6.81
CA VAL A 455 -9.16 43.85 7.30
C VAL A 455 -7.69 43.46 7.30
N SER A 456 -7.30 42.69 8.32
CA SER A 456 -5.98 42.11 8.49
C SER A 456 -6.07 40.58 8.45
N TRP A 457 -5.13 39.97 7.73
CA TRP A 457 -5.01 38.52 7.57
C TRP A 457 -4.20 37.91 8.72
N THR A 458 -4.78 36.97 9.45
CA THR A 458 -4.16 36.42 10.67
C THR A 458 -2.99 35.46 10.41
N GLU A 459 -2.88 34.89 9.20
CA GLU A 459 -1.83 33.90 8.90
C GLU A 459 -0.51 34.53 8.44
N THR A 460 -0.39 35.86 8.45
CA THR A 460 0.86 36.56 8.12
C THR A 460 1.13 37.72 9.08
N LYS A 461 2.41 37.92 9.45
CA LYS A 461 2.81 39.05 10.30
C LYS A 461 2.55 40.42 9.66
N SER A 462 2.48 40.47 8.33
CA SER A 462 2.20 41.71 7.59
C SER A 462 0.71 42.05 7.51
N GLY A 463 -0.19 41.17 7.97
CA GLY A 463 -1.63 41.33 7.81
C GLY A 463 -2.11 41.21 6.36
N LYS A 464 -1.23 40.89 5.40
CA LYS A 464 -1.56 40.77 3.98
C LYS A 464 -1.83 39.32 3.60
N PHE A 465 -2.94 39.08 2.90
CA PHE A 465 -3.28 37.77 2.38
C PHE A 465 -2.25 37.28 1.34
N SER A 466 -1.86 36.01 1.45
CA SER A 466 -1.16 35.31 0.37
C SER A 466 -1.72 33.90 0.18
N VAL A 467 -1.78 33.45 -1.08
CA VAL A 467 -2.22 32.08 -1.43
C VAL A 467 -1.36 31.05 -0.69
N LYS A 468 -0.06 31.30 -0.55
CA LYS A 468 0.87 30.46 0.20
C LYS A 468 0.49 30.35 1.68
N SER A 469 0.16 31.48 2.34
CA SER A 469 -0.23 31.47 3.76
C SER A 469 -1.53 30.70 4.01
N LEU A 470 -2.55 30.87 3.15
CA LEU A 470 -3.79 30.13 3.28
C LEU A 470 -3.59 28.64 2.96
N TYR A 471 -2.78 28.31 1.96
CA TYR A 471 -2.46 26.91 1.63
C TYR A 471 -1.81 26.20 2.83
N LEU A 472 -0.82 26.82 3.48
CA LEU A 472 -0.18 26.29 4.67
C LEU A 472 -1.16 26.14 5.85
N ALA A 473 -2.05 27.12 6.06
CA ALA A 473 -3.06 27.07 7.12
C ALA A 473 -4.09 25.93 6.91
N ILE A 474 -4.47 25.64 5.65
CA ILE A 474 -5.35 24.51 5.31
C ILE A 474 -4.61 23.17 5.39
N GLU A 475 -3.29 23.16 5.16
CA GLU A 475 -2.45 21.97 5.29
C GLU A 475 -2.20 21.60 6.75
N ALA A 476 -2.01 22.59 7.63
CA ALA A 476 -1.68 22.41 9.04
C ALA A 476 -2.85 21.89 9.91
N GLY A 477 -4.11 22.00 9.47
CA GLY A 477 -5.27 21.45 10.19
C GLY A 477 -5.39 21.99 11.62
N VAL A 478 -6.03 23.16 11.79
CA VAL A 478 -6.41 23.79 13.08
C VAL A 478 -5.46 23.48 14.25
N GLN A 479 -4.34 24.20 14.29
CA GLN A 479 -3.72 24.60 15.55
C GLN A 479 -3.65 26.12 15.56
N LEU A 480 -4.56 26.74 16.31
CA LEU A 480 -4.52 28.16 16.63
C LEU A 480 -3.87 28.28 18.01
N GLY A 481 -2.72 28.93 18.07
CA GLY A 481 -2.05 29.24 19.31
C GLY A 481 -0.79 30.05 19.05
N PHE A 482 -0.83 31.31 19.47
CA PHE A 482 0.29 32.24 19.67
C PHE A 482 0.86 33.01 18.47
N LEU A 483 0.52 34.31 18.40
CA LEU A 483 1.37 35.41 18.90
C LEU A 483 0.75 36.78 18.57
N GLN A 484 0.27 37.51 19.59
CA GLN A 484 0.63 38.92 19.87
C GLN A 484 -0.16 39.44 21.09
N ALA A 485 0.27 39.00 22.28
CA ALA A 485 0.13 39.84 23.46
C ALA A 485 1.22 40.91 23.40
N LEU A 486 0.84 42.16 23.69
CA LEU A 486 1.60 43.42 23.68
C LEU A 486 1.14 44.36 22.56
N PHE A 487 -0.01 45.02 22.78
CA PHE A 487 -0.21 46.47 22.61
C PHE A 487 -1.66 46.95 22.87
N GLY A 488 -2.66 46.05 23.08
CA GLY A 488 -4.07 46.47 23.23
C GLY A 488 -4.69 46.50 24.65
N MET A 489 -4.10 45.84 25.64
CA MET A 489 -4.79 45.54 26.92
C MET A 489 -4.70 46.62 28.03
N ARG A 490 -4.51 47.90 27.68
CA ARG A 490 -4.61 49.00 28.68
C ARG A 490 -5.76 49.98 28.47
N MET A 491 -6.58 49.82 27.43
CA MET A 491 -7.64 50.80 27.11
C MET A 491 -9.09 50.28 27.22
N CYS A 492 -9.32 48.97 27.27
CA CYS A 492 -10.70 48.43 27.31
C CYS A 492 -11.25 48.12 28.71
N SER A 493 -10.40 47.87 29.72
CA SER A 493 -10.91 47.58 31.08
C SER A 493 -11.56 48.79 31.76
N LEU A 494 -11.24 50.02 31.32
CA LEU A 494 -11.85 51.25 31.83
C LEU A 494 -13.12 51.69 31.07
N ARG A 495 -13.45 51.09 29.92
CA ARG A 495 -14.50 51.62 29.02
C ARG A 495 -15.80 50.81 28.98
N LEU A 496 -15.80 49.55 29.40
CA LEU A 496 -17.02 48.73 29.48
C LEU A 496 -17.85 48.99 30.75
N VAL A 497 -17.29 49.69 31.75
CA VAL A 497 -18.00 50.08 32.98
C VAL A 497 -19.12 51.10 32.69
N PHE A 498 -19.05 51.86 31.60
CA PHE A 498 -20.04 52.89 31.26
C PHE A 498 -21.25 52.37 30.44
N LEU A 499 -21.14 51.23 29.77
CA LEU A 499 -22.27 50.59 29.07
C LEU A 499 -23.35 50.10 30.04
N HIS A 500 -22.99 49.85 31.31
CA HIS A 500 -23.92 49.44 32.35
C HIS A 500 -24.91 50.56 32.75
N GLY A 501 -24.59 51.83 32.48
CA GLY A 501 -25.39 52.99 32.85
C GLY A 501 -26.63 53.24 31.98
N ARG A 502 -26.66 52.75 30.73
CA ARG A 502 -27.77 53.00 29.79
C ARG A 502 -28.72 51.82 29.58
N LEU A 503 -28.31 50.59 29.92
CA LEU A 503 -29.19 49.40 29.87
C LEU A 503 -30.24 49.34 31.01
N ARG A 504 -30.31 50.34 31.89
CA ARG A 504 -31.39 50.53 32.89
C ARG A 504 -32.41 51.63 32.51
N GLY A 505 -32.37 52.13 31.28
CA GLY A 505 -33.32 53.13 30.78
C GLY A 505 -34.55 52.51 30.09
N ALA A 506 -35.22 51.54 30.71
CA ALA A 506 -36.53 51.08 30.26
C ALA A 506 -37.44 50.78 31.46
N LYS A 507 -38.43 51.67 31.65
CA LYS A 507 -39.56 51.65 32.59
C LYS A 507 -39.25 52.02 34.06
N HIS A 508 -39.51 53.28 34.38
CA HIS A 508 -40.82 53.62 34.96
C HIS A 508 -41.54 54.62 34.07
#